data_AF-A0AAE1H2A6-F1
#
_entry.id   AF-A0AAE1H2A6-F1
#
_cell.length_a   1.000
_cell.length_b   1.000
_cell.length_c   1.000
_cell.angle_alpha   90.00
_cell.angle_beta   90.00
_cell.angle_gamma   90.00
#
_symmetry.space_group_name_H-M   'P 1'
#
loop_
_entity.id
_entity.type
_entity.pdbx_description
1 polymer ?
#
loop_
_entity_poly.entity_id
_entity_poly.type
_entity_poly.pdbx_seq_one_letter_code
_entity_poly.pdbx_strand_id
1 'polypeptide(L)'
;MNFGTRILIPSEINHCVGASKSLGRVYSTAKNTEWKPVVGLEIHAQIQSVSKLFSGAGTDFQSSTNRSVALFDAAFPGTLPVLNKQCVKAGVLTALALSCDLNPVSSFDRKHYFYSDLPAGYQITQQRHPLARNGHLKFIVYKGGKGARLYETISQIHQIQLEQDSGRSLHDEDR
;
A
#
# COMPACT_ATOMS: atom_id res chain seq x y z
N MET A 1 30.39 3.79 -30.88
CA MET A 1 29.24 3.07 -31.48
C MET A 1 28.08 4.05 -31.56
N ASN A 2 27.69 4.41 -32.79
CA ASN A 2 26.70 5.43 -33.10
C ASN A 2 25.28 4.94 -32.80
N PHE A 3 24.51 5.72 -32.04
CA PHE A 3 23.05 5.68 -32.08
C PHE A 3 22.56 6.98 -32.71
N GLY A 4 22.50 6.98 -34.04
CA GLY A 4 21.79 7.99 -34.81
C GLY A 4 20.39 7.49 -35.11
N THR A 5 19.36 8.20 -34.64
CA THR A 5 17.98 7.95 -35.06
C THR A 5 17.54 9.09 -35.95
N ARG A 6 17.39 8.76 -37.24
CA ARG A 6 17.01 9.65 -38.33
C ARG A 6 15.58 10.18 -38.16
N ILE A 7 15.44 11.45 -38.50
CA ILE A 7 14.19 12.18 -38.72
C ILE A 7 13.48 11.60 -39.96
N LEU A 8 12.19 11.28 -39.84
CA LEU A 8 11.31 11.00 -40.98
C LEU A 8 10.55 12.29 -41.35
N ILE A 9 10.71 12.71 -42.59
CA ILE A 9 10.00 13.82 -43.24
C ILE A 9 8.80 13.23 -43.99
N PRO A 10 7.55 13.70 -43.78
CA PRO A 10 6.50 13.50 -44.75
C PRO A 10 6.58 14.59 -45.82
N SER A 11 6.75 14.14 -47.06
CA SER A 11 6.71 14.90 -48.31
C SER A 11 5.27 15.28 -48.72
N GLU A 12 5.17 16.37 -49.50
CA GLU A 12 4.02 16.86 -50.33
C GLU A 12 2.97 17.73 -49.58
N ILE A 13 2.76 19.05 -49.81
CA ILE A 13 2.49 19.90 -51.02
C ILE A 13 1.19 19.41 -51.71
N ASN A 14 0.08 20.13 -51.96
CA ASN A 14 -0.36 21.53 -52.00
C ASN A 14 -1.91 21.56 -52.02
N HIS A 15 -2.59 22.50 -51.36
CA HIS A 15 -3.61 23.34 -52.02
C HIS A 15 -3.97 24.57 -51.18
N CYS A 16 -3.76 25.75 -51.76
CA CYS A 16 -4.06 27.05 -51.18
C CYS A 16 -5.39 27.56 -51.73
N VAL A 17 -6.32 27.98 -50.87
CA VAL A 17 -7.31 29.02 -51.20
C VAL A 17 -7.70 29.78 -49.92
N GLY A 18 -7.62 31.13 -49.98
CA GLY A 18 -8.61 31.99 -49.31
C GLY A 18 -8.16 32.76 -48.07
N ALA A 19 -7.99 34.07 -48.24
CA ALA A 19 -7.55 35.06 -47.24
C ALA A 19 -8.51 35.30 -46.05
N SER A 20 -7.92 35.59 -44.88
CA SER A 20 -8.19 36.81 -44.07
C SER A 20 -7.17 36.90 -42.92
N LYS A 21 -6.38 37.98 -42.88
CA LYS A 21 -5.37 38.22 -41.86
C LYS A 21 -6.03 38.80 -40.60
N SER A 22 -6.13 38.00 -39.55
CA SER A 22 -6.10 38.51 -38.17
C SER A 22 -4.75 38.11 -37.55
N LEU A 23 -3.96 39.12 -37.18
CA LEU A 23 -2.71 38.96 -36.43
C LEU A 23 -3.05 38.60 -34.97
N GLY A 24 -3.60 37.41 -34.77
CA GLY A 24 -3.70 36.77 -33.46
C GLY A 24 -2.39 36.06 -33.17
N ARG A 25 -1.71 36.48 -32.10
CA ARG A 25 -0.53 35.79 -31.56
C ARG A 25 -0.88 34.32 -31.31
N VAL A 26 -0.46 33.43 -32.21
CA VAL A 26 -0.59 31.98 -32.04
C VAL A 26 0.40 31.60 -30.94
N TYR A 27 -0.07 31.54 -29.70
CA TYR A 27 0.60 30.74 -28.69
C TYR A 27 0.58 29.32 -29.24
N SER A 28 1.77 28.74 -29.51
CA SER A 28 1.84 27.30 -29.76
C SER A 28 1.21 26.64 -28.54
N THR A 29 0.01 26.10 -28.69
CA THR A 29 -0.58 25.26 -27.67
C THR A 29 0.43 24.15 -27.43
N ALA A 30 1.02 24.14 -26.24
CA ALA A 30 1.95 23.11 -25.85
C ALA A 30 1.34 21.76 -26.19
N LYS A 31 2.14 20.87 -26.79
CA LYS A 31 1.81 19.47 -27.05
C LYS A 31 0.92 18.96 -25.92
N ASN A 32 -0.30 18.53 -26.24
CA ASN A 32 -1.29 18.05 -25.27
C ASN A 32 -0.73 16.79 -24.59
N THR A 33 0.05 16.95 -23.52
CA THR A 33 0.57 15.85 -22.72
C THR A 33 -0.56 15.36 -21.85
N GLU A 34 -1.19 14.27 -22.29
CA GLU A 34 -2.22 13.59 -21.53
C GLU A 34 -1.62 13.11 -20.19
N TRP A 35 -2.10 13.67 -19.08
CA TRP A 35 -1.68 13.28 -17.74
C TRP A 35 -2.16 11.86 -17.42
N LYS A 36 -1.30 11.03 -16.84
CA LYS A 36 -1.63 9.65 -16.43
C LYS A 36 -1.46 9.49 -14.92
N PRO A 37 -2.47 8.99 -14.19
CA PRO A 37 -2.35 8.75 -12.76
C PRO A 37 -1.45 7.53 -12.48
N VAL A 38 -0.67 7.63 -11.41
CA VAL A 38 0.10 6.52 -10.82
C VAL A 38 -0.38 6.36 -9.38
N VAL A 39 -0.91 5.19 -9.04
CA VAL A 39 -1.55 4.93 -7.74
C VAL A 39 -0.82 3.78 -7.05
N GLY A 40 -0.39 4.00 -5.82
CA GLY A 40 0.08 2.98 -4.89
C GLY A 40 -0.92 2.79 -3.75
N LEU A 41 -1.03 1.57 -3.23
CA LEU A 41 -1.89 1.24 -2.10
C LEU A 41 -1.06 0.67 -0.96
N GLU A 42 -1.37 1.12 0.26
CA GLU A 42 -0.89 0.52 1.51
C GLU A 42 -2.11 -0.08 2.21
N ILE A 43 -2.10 -1.39 2.41
CA ILE A 43 -3.26 -2.13 2.91
C ILE A 43 -2.85 -2.82 4.20
N HIS A 44 -3.53 -2.45 5.30
CA HIS A 44 -3.39 -3.10 6.59
C HIS A 44 -4.57 -4.06 6.75
N ALA A 45 -4.28 -5.34 6.96
CA ALA A 45 -5.29 -6.38 7.11
C ALA A 45 -5.10 -7.10 8.46
N GLN A 46 -6.16 -7.12 9.28
CA GLN A 46 -6.11 -7.73 10.59
C GLN A 46 -6.05 -9.26 10.47
N ILE A 47 -5.06 -9.88 11.12
CA ILE A 47 -4.91 -11.34 11.11
C ILE A 47 -5.94 -11.97 12.06
N GLN A 48 -6.78 -12.84 11.52
CA GLN A 48 -7.68 -13.66 12.32
C GLN A 48 -6.87 -14.67 13.14
N SER A 49 -6.77 -14.41 14.44
CA SER A 49 -6.00 -15.21 15.41
C SER A 49 -6.74 -15.21 16.75
N VAL A 50 -6.46 -16.17 17.63
CA VAL A 50 -7.10 -16.26 18.95
C VAL A 50 -6.48 -15.28 19.96
N SER A 51 -5.18 -15.00 19.81
CA SER A 51 -4.42 -14.10 20.68
C SER A 51 -3.61 -13.10 19.86
N LYS A 52 -3.24 -11.98 20.47
CA LYS A 52 -2.51 -10.87 19.82
C LYS A 52 -1.13 -11.28 19.28
N LEU A 53 -0.53 -10.38 18.50
CA LEU A 53 0.76 -10.61 17.83
C LEU A 53 1.93 -10.80 18.81
N PHE A 54 1.93 -10.06 19.93
CA PHE A 54 3.03 -10.03 20.89
C PHE A 54 2.63 -10.37 22.34
N SER A 55 1.38 -10.77 22.56
CA SER A 55 0.86 -11.14 23.88
C SER A 55 -0.21 -12.23 23.80
N GLY A 56 -0.48 -12.88 24.93
CA GLY A 56 -1.51 -13.91 25.04
C GLY A 56 -2.94 -13.38 25.18
N ALA A 57 -3.15 -12.06 25.16
CA ALA A 57 -4.49 -11.48 25.26
C ALA A 57 -5.33 -11.81 24.02
N GLY A 58 -6.65 -11.93 24.22
CA GLY A 58 -7.61 -12.20 23.15
C GLY A 58 -7.72 -11.06 22.13
N THR A 59 -8.28 -11.38 20.98
CA THR A 59 -8.49 -10.50 19.81
C THR A 59 -9.98 -10.27 19.50
N ASP A 60 -10.87 -10.62 20.42
CA ASP A 60 -12.32 -10.54 20.21
C ASP A 60 -12.80 -9.10 20.08
N PHE A 61 -13.36 -8.79 18.91
CA PHE A 61 -13.88 -7.47 18.54
C PHE A 61 -15.10 -7.06 19.38
N GLN A 62 -15.86 -8.03 19.91
CA GLN A 62 -17.06 -7.76 20.70
C GLN A 62 -16.78 -7.59 22.21
N SER A 63 -15.51 -7.62 22.61
CA SER A 63 -15.14 -7.42 24.01
C SER A 63 -15.38 -5.97 24.46
N SER A 64 -15.70 -5.80 25.75
CA SER A 64 -15.85 -4.46 26.33
C SER A 64 -14.51 -3.70 26.34
N THR A 65 -14.58 -2.38 26.42
CA THR A 65 -13.39 -1.50 26.42
C THR A 65 -12.36 -1.96 27.46
N ASN A 66 -11.11 -2.06 27.02
CA ASN A 66 -9.97 -2.47 27.85
C ASN A 66 -10.11 -3.86 28.52
N ARG A 67 -10.98 -4.74 28.02
CA ARG A 67 -11.15 -6.10 28.56
C ARG A 67 -10.05 -7.07 28.15
N SER A 68 -9.69 -7.07 26.87
CA SER A 68 -8.72 -7.99 26.28
C SER A 68 -7.33 -7.35 26.26
N VAL A 69 -6.75 -7.08 27.43
CA VAL A 69 -5.48 -6.34 27.60
C VAL A 69 -4.55 -7.09 28.55
N ALA A 70 -3.39 -7.51 28.06
CA ALA A 70 -2.29 -8.02 28.88
C ALA A 70 -1.41 -6.88 29.40
N LEU A 71 -0.57 -7.17 30.39
CA LEU A 71 0.40 -6.19 30.92
C LEU A 71 1.32 -5.61 29.82
N PHE A 72 1.73 -6.45 28.86
CA PHE A 72 2.50 -6.01 27.70
C PHE A 72 1.72 -5.02 26.82
N ASP A 73 0.44 -5.28 26.58
CA ASP A 73 -0.40 -4.44 25.74
C ASP A 73 -0.59 -3.05 26.36
N ALA A 74 -0.61 -2.97 27.69
CA ALA A 74 -0.66 -1.72 28.46
C ALA A 74 0.72 -1.12 28.73
N ALA A 75 1.79 -1.66 28.13
CA ALA A 75 3.18 -1.22 28.29
C ALA A 75 3.65 -1.14 29.75
N PHE A 76 3.20 -2.07 30.61
CA PHE A 76 3.69 -2.12 32.00
C PHE A 76 5.21 -2.34 32.04
N PRO A 77 5.93 -1.63 32.92
CA PRO A 77 7.37 -1.77 33.05
C PRO A 77 7.80 -3.23 33.30
N GLY A 78 8.86 -3.67 32.61
CA GLY A 78 9.40 -5.03 32.75
C GLY A 78 8.73 -6.11 31.91
N THR A 79 7.70 -5.77 31.12
CA THR A 79 7.09 -6.72 30.18
C THR A 79 7.88 -6.83 28.88
N LEU A 80 7.84 -8.01 28.24
CA LEU A 80 8.56 -8.31 26.99
C LEU A 80 7.60 -8.90 25.95
N PRO A 81 7.80 -8.60 24.65
CA PRO A 81 6.95 -9.14 23.57
C PRO A 81 7.22 -10.63 23.35
N VAL A 82 6.16 -11.41 23.12
CA VAL A 82 6.26 -12.82 22.72
C VAL A 82 5.52 -13.03 21.41
N LEU A 83 6.27 -13.32 20.34
CA LEU A 83 5.73 -13.43 18.98
C LEU A 83 4.78 -14.61 18.83
N ASN A 84 3.60 -14.34 18.26
CA ASN A 84 2.59 -15.34 17.97
C ASN A 84 2.90 -16.13 16.68
N LYS A 85 3.19 -17.42 16.83
CA LYS A 85 3.48 -18.34 15.72
C LYS A 85 2.34 -18.45 14.69
N GLN A 86 1.08 -18.37 15.11
CA GLN A 86 -0.06 -18.46 14.19
C GLN A 86 -0.15 -17.21 13.31
N CYS A 87 0.14 -16.03 13.86
CA CYS A 87 0.21 -14.80 13.07
C CYS A 87 1.33 -14.86 12.03
N VAL A 88 2.50 -15.40 12.40
CA VAL A 88 3.59 -15.62 11.43
C VAL A 88 3.17 -16.58 10.34
N LYS A 89 2.54 -17.71 10.69
CA LYS A 89 2.04 -18.68 9.72
C LYS A 89 1.04 -18.04 8.75
N ALA A 90 0.10 -17.24 9.25
CA ALA A 90 -0.87 -16.53 8.42
C ALA A 90 -0.17 -15.56 7.45
N GLY A 91 0.80 -14.78 7.92
CA GLY A 91 1.59 -13.89 7.06
C GLY A 91 2.34 -14.64 5.95
N VAL A 92 2.95 -15.80 6.28
CA VAL A 92 3.65 -16.64 5.30
C VAL A 92 2.70 -17.20 4.25
N LEU A 93 1.52 -17.69 4.67
CA LEU A 93 0.50 -18.18 3.75
C LEU A 93 0.00 -17.08 2.81
N THR A 94 -0.24 -15.87 3.34
CA THR A 94 -0.61 -14.71 2.53
C THR A 94 0.48 -14.35 1.52
N ALA A 95 1.75 -14.39 1.92
CA ALA A 95 2.87 -14.13 1.00
C ALA A 95 2.94 -15.15 -0.13
N LEU A 96 2.79 -16.44 0.18
CA LEU A 96 2.74 -17.49 -0.84
C LEU A 96 1.53 -17.33 -1.78
N ALA A 97 0.35 -17.00 -1.23
CA ALA A 97 -0.86 -16.77 -2.02
C ALA A 97 -0.72 -15.58 -2.98
N LEU A 98 0.04 -14.56 -2.58
CA LEU A 98 0.37 -13.38 -3.38
C LEU A 98 1.65 -13.55 -4.20
N SER A 99 2.15 -14.78 -4.34
CA SER A 99 3.34 -15.12 -5.13
C SER A 99 4.57 -14.27 -4.78
N CYS A 100 4.75 -13.93 -3.50
CA CYS A 100 5.91 -13.18 -3.01
C CYS A 100 7.11 -14.10 -2.75
N ASP A 101 8.30 -13.53 -2.85
CA ASP A 101 9.54 -14.12 -2.36
C ASP A 101 9.59 -14.01 -0.83
N LEU A 102 9.61 -15.15 -0.13
CA LEU A 102 9.76 -15.18 1.32
C LEU A 102 11.21 -14.88 1.71
N ASN A 103 11.40 -13.97 2.67
CA ASN A 103 12.72 -13.75 3.24
C ASN A 103 13.04 -14.89 4.23
N PRO A 104 14.20 -15.57 4.12
CA PRO A 104 14.57 -16.62 5.05
C PRO A 104 14.77 -16.08 6.48
N VAL A 105 15.10 -14.79 6.60
CA VAL A 105 15.23 -14.06 7.85
C VAL A 105 14.49 -12.73 7.71
N SER A 106 13.60 -12.44 8.66
CA SER A 106 12.92 -11.16 8.82
C SER A 106 13.10 -10.67 10.26
N SER A 107 13.01 -9.36 10.49
CA SER A 107 13.28 -8.74 11.79
C SER A 107 12.21 -7.71 12.13
N PHE A 108 11.88 -7.60 13.41
CA PHE A 108 11.02 -6.54 13.91
C PHE A 108 11.85 -5.32 14.34
N ASP A 109 11.34 -4.15 13.99
CA ASP A 109 11.88 -2.82 14.24
C ASP A 109 10.88 -2.02 15.09
N ARG A 110 11.36 -0.98 15.78
CA ARG A 110 10.52 -0.05 16.55
C ARG A 110 10.33 1.25 15.78
N LYS A 111 9.09 1.56 15.41
CA LYS A 111 8.68 2.84 14.80
C LYS A 111 8.13 3.76 15.88
N HIS A 112 8.89 4.79 16.25
CA HIS A 112 8.59 5.64 17.40
C HIS A 112 7.70 6.83 17.03
N TYR A 113 6.62 7.04 17.78
CA TYR A 113 5.76 8.23 17.75
C TYR A 113 4.85 8.26 18.98
N PHE A 114 4.43 9.45 19.39
CA PHE A 114 3.53 9.61 20.53
C PHE A 114 2.09 9.72 20.06
N TYR A 115 1.23 8.86 20.59
CA TYR A 115 -0.21 8.94 20.41
C TYR A 115 -0.93 8.22 21.54
N SER A 116 -2.16 8.63 21.86
CA SER A 116 -2.89 8.15 23.05
C SER A 116 -3.25 6.67 23.01
N ASP A 117 -3.36 6.09 21.82
CA ASP A 117 -3.67 4.67 21.62
C ASP A 117 -2.43 3.77 21.45
N LEU A 118 -1.22 4.33 21.60
CA LEU A 118 0.05 3.63 21.49
C LEU A 118 0.85 3.71 22.80
N PRO A 119 0.55 2.88 23.80
CA PRO A 119 1.05 3.03 25.16
C PRO A 119 2.58 2.90 25.28
N ALA A 120 3.22 2.14 24.39
CA ALA A 120 4.67 1.97 24.41
C ALA A 120 5.45 3.16 23.79
N GLY A 121 4.78 4.10 23.12
CA GLY A 121 5.44 5.18 22.35
C GLY A 121 6.17 4.69 21.09
N TYR A 122 5.97 3.44 20.70
CA TYR A 122 6.44 2.89 19.44
C TYR A 122 5.57 1.71 18.98
N GLN A 123 5.48 1.53 17.67
CA GLN A 123 4.86 0.39 17.01
C GLN A 123 5.96 -0.63 16.66
N ILE A 124 5.72 -1.91 16.95
CA ILE A 124 6.59 -3.00 16.50
C ILE A 124 6.15 -3.42 15.09
N THR A 125 7.01 -3.25 14.09
CA THR A 125 6.74 -3.52 12.66
C THR A 125 7.98 -4.11 11.97
N GLN A 126 7.94 -4.45 10.67
CA GLN A 126 9.09 -4.98 9.92
C GLN A 126 9.50 -4.03 8.78
N GLN A 127 10.15 -2.91 9.10
CA GLN A 127 10.49 -1.89 8.13
C GLN A 127 11.68 -2.30 7.25
N ARG A 128 12.75 -2.84 7.85
CA ARG A 128 14.02 -3.11 7.14
C ARG A 128 14.03 -4.49 6.48
N HIS A 129 13.64 -5.51 7.25
CA HIS A 129 13.60 -6.91 6.82
C HIS A 129 12.17 -7.44 6.95
N PRO A 130 11.29 -7.14 5.97
CA PRO A 130 9.90 -7.60 5.95
C PRO A 130 9.82 -9.11 5.80
N LEU A 131 8.62 -9.66 5.98
CA LEU A 131 8.37 -11.09 5.83
C LEU A 131 8.59 -11.58 4.39
N ALA A 132 8.14 -10.80 3.41
CA ALA A 132 8.22 -11.15 2.00
C ALA A 132 8.27 -9.91 1.08
N ARG A 133 8.74 -10.08 -0.16
CA ARG A 133 8.82 -9.03 -1.20
C ARG A 133 8.45 -9.55 -2.59
N ASN A 134 8.34 -8.65 -3.56
CA ASN A 134 8.25 -8.95 -4.99
C ASN A 134 7.08 -9.87 -5.41
N GLY A 135 5.92 -9.70 -4.79
CA GLY A 135 4.72 -10.45 -5.18
C GLY A 135 3.93 -9.79 -6.30
N HIS A 136 2.81 -10.40 -6.66
CA HIS A 136 1.88 -9.82 -7.61
C HIS A 136 0.44 -10.31 -7.39
N LEU A 137 -0.51 -9.45 -7.72
CA LEU A 137 -1.94 -9.75 -7.71
C LEU A 137 -2.50 -9.58 -9.12
N LYS A 138 -3.02 -10.67 -9.70
CA LYS A 138 -3.76 -10.62 -10.97
C LYS A 138 -5.23 -10.38 -10.67
N PHE A 139 -5.85 -9.45 -11.39
CA PHE A 139 -7.26 -9.14 -11.24
C PHE A 139 -7.88 -8.64 -12.54
N ILE A 140 -9.21 -8.78 -12.64
CA ILE A 140 -9.98 -8.38 -13.80
C ILE A 140 -10.56 -7.00 -13.56
N VAL A 141 -10.39 -6.10 -14.53
CA VAL A 141 -10.97 -4.76 -14.49
C VAL A 141 -12.12 -4.67 -15.48
N TYR A 142 -13.26 -4.18 -14.99
CA TYR A 142 -14.39 -3.79 -15.82
C TYR A 142 -14.33 -2.31 -16.14
N LYS A 143 -14.23 -1.97 -17.42
CA LYS A 143 -14.38 -0.59 -17.89
C LYS A 143 -15.78 -0.43 -18.49
N GLY A 144 -16.68 0.26 -17.79
CA GLY A 144 -18.03 0.56 -18.27
C GLY A 144 -18.09 1.64 -19.36
N GLY A 145 -19.26 1.80 -19.99
CA GLY A 145 -19.54 2.78 -21.05
C GLY A 145 -19.75 2.17 -22.45
N LYS A 146 -19.88 3.02 -23.49
CA LYS A 146 -19.88 2.55 -24.89
C LYS A 146 -18.54 1.89 -25.20
N GLY A 147 -18.54 0.59 -25.48
CA GLY A 147 -17.32 -0.22 -25.65
C GLY A 147 -16.83 -0.87 -24.35
N ALA A 148 -17.77 -1.31 -23.49
CA ALA A 148 -17.46 -2.03 -22.26
C ALA A 148 -16.52 -3.21 -22.53
N ARG A 149 -15.46 -3.31 -21.73
CA ARG A 149 -14.46 -4.37 -21.87
C ARG A 149 -14.01 -4.88 -20.50
N LEU A 150 -13.78 -6.18 -20.46
CA LEU A 150 -13.05 -6.85 -19.39
C LEU A 150 -11.61 -7.02 -19.86
N TYR A 151 -10.66 -6.69 -19.00
CA TYR A 151 -9.26 -7.00 -19.23
C TYR A 151 -8.60 -7.45 -17.93
N GLU A 152 -7.68 -8.40 -18.04
CA GLU A 152 -6.82 -8.79 -16.93
C GLU A 152 -5.67 -7.77 -16.80
N THR A 153 -5.31 -7.46 -15.56
CA THR A 153 -4.13 -6.67 -15.25
C THR A 153 -3.45 -7.22 -14.00
N ILE A 154 -2.25 -6.71 -13.73
CA ILE A 154 -1.42 -7.14 -12.61
C ILE A 154 -1.04 -5.91 -11.78
N SER A 155 -1.22 -5.99 -10.47
CA SER A 155 -0.58 -5.07 -9.52
C SER A 155 0.60 -5.77 -8.86
N GLN A 156 1.71 -5.05 -8.71
CA GLN A 156 2.89 -5.55 -8.02
C GLN A 156 2.72 -5.37 -6.50
N ILE A 157 3.12 -6.38 -5.73
CA ILE A 157 3.19 -6.31 -4.28
C ILE A 157 4.64 -6.01 -3.89
N HIS A 158 4.88 -4.83 -3.34
CA HIS A 158 6.22 -4.42 -2.96
C HIS A 158 6.76 -5.26 -1.80
N GLN A 159 5.97 -5.38 -0.72
CA GLN A 159 6.33 -6.15 0.46
C GLN A 159 5.11 -6.57 1.28
N ILE A 160 5.32 -7.57 2.13
CA ILE A 160 4.41 -7.97 3.20
C ILE A 160 5.17 -7.91 4.52
N GLN A 161 4.61 -7.21 5.50
CA GLN A 161 5.18 -7.04 6.82
C GLN A 161 4.15 -7.40 7.89
N LEU A 162 4.63 -7.97 9.00
CA LEU A 162 3.84 -8.15 10.21
C LEU A 162 4.04 -6.92 11.12
N GLU A 163 2.97 -6.44 11.71
CA GLU A 163 3.04 -5.31 12.63
C GLU A 163 1.96 -5.37 13.71
N GLN A 164 2.26 -4.71 14.82
CA GLN A 164 1.33 -4.49 15.91
C GLN A 164 0.33 -3.40 15.55
N ASP A 165 -0.95 -3.65 15.79
CA ASP A 165 -2.01 -2.65 15.66
C ASP A 165 -2.06 -1.71 16.88
N SER A 166 -2.60 -0.50 16.71
CA SER A 166 -2.80 0.44 17.81
C SER A 166 -4.11 0.17 18.55
N GLY A 167 -4.30 0.83 19.69
CA GLY A 167 -5.61 0.88 20.33
C GLY A 167 -6.62 1.67 19.49
N ARG A 168 -7.88 1.68 19.95
CA ARG A 168 -8.93 2.50 19.37
C ARG A 168 -9.18 3.72 20.26
N SER A 169 -9.06 4.91 19.68
CA SER A 169 -9.47 6.16 20.33
C SER A 169 -10.96 6.42 20.07
N LEU A 170 -11.68 6.85 21.11
CA LEU A 170 -13.06 7.33 21.01
C LEU A 170 -13.05 8.81 21.42
N HIS A 171 -13.65 9.66 20.60
CA HIS A 171 -13.80 11.08 20.86
C HIS A 171 -15.29 11.35 21.05
N ASP A 172 -15.71 11.70 22.26
CA ASP A 172 -17.07 12.19 22.53
C ASP A 172 -17.04 13.72 22.45
N GLU A 173 -17.96 14.32 21.68
CA GLU A 173 -18.09 15.77 21.57
C GLU A 173 -18.82 16.41 22.76
N ASP A 174 -19.43 15.60 23.64
CA ASP A 174 -20.28 16.06 24.75
C ASP A 174 -19.52 16.23 26.08
N ARG A 175 -18.27 16.69 26.04
CA ARG A 175 -17.50 17.03 27.25
C ARG A 175 -17.17 18.51 27.35
#